data_AF-A0A7K2NBN1-F1
#
_entry.id   AF-A0A7K2NBN1-F1
#
_cell.length_a   1.000
_cell.length_b   1.000
_cell.length_c   1.000
_cell.angle_alpha   90.00
_cell.angle_beta   90.00
_cell.angle_gamma   90.00
#
_symmetry.space_group_name_H-M   'P 1'
#
loop_
_entity.id
_entity.type
_entity.pdbx_description
1 polymer ?
#
loop_
_entity_poly.entity_id
_entity_poly.type
_entity_poly.pdbx_seq_one_letter_code
_entity_poly.pdbx_strand_id
1 'polypeptide(L)'
;MADLRNEYASMGSAARSLRAAVAHLPGAVADFRTGMGKLDAFGHLPEAGKAKHTVEQSMRQLAQFADGLHTEWGDEATALTTIADVLRRVDELLAGEARGRG
;
A
#
# COMPACT_ATOMS: atom_id res chain seq x y z
N MET A 1 11.37 14.08 -24.99
CA MET A 1 12.31 13.84 -23.88
C MET A 1 11.88 14.51 -22.58
N ALA A 2 11.57 15.82 -22.54
CA ALA A 2 11.12 16.47 -21.30
C ALA A 2 9.85 15.83 -20.70
N ASP A 3 8.94 15.35 -21.54
CA ASP A 3 7.69 14.70 -21.11
C ASP A 3 7.93 13.35 -20.41
N LEU A 4 8.61 12.42 -21.10
CA LEU A 4 8.98 11.10 -20.56
C LEU A 4 9.74 11.20 -19.23
N ARG A 5 10.62 12.19 -19.11
CA ARG A 5 11.41 12.42 -17.90
C ARG A 5 10.57 12.81 -16.70
N ASN A 6 9.59 13.67 -16.93
CA ASN A 6 8.63 14.08 -15.92
C ASN A 6 7.68 12.93 -15.56
N GLU A 7 7.25 12.15 -16.55
CA GLU A 7 6.37 10.99 -16.35
C GLU A 7 7.01 9.94 -15.45
N TYR A 8 8.22 9.44 -15.76
CA TYR A 8 8.83 8.40 -14.93
C TYR A 8 9.22 8.91 -13.53
N ALA A 9 9.55 10.21 -13.40
CA ALA A 9 9.82 10.82 -12.11
C ALA A 9 8.55 10.93 -11.24
N SER A 10 7.43 11.31 -11.86
CA SER A 10 6.11 11.36 -11.22
C SER A 10 5.66 9.96 -10.76
N MET A 11 5.77 8.96 -11.63
CA MET A 11 5.44 7.56 -11.31
C MET A 11 6.31 7.02 -10.16
N GLY A 12 7.61 7.30 -10.16
CA GLY A 12 8.49 6.95 -9.06
C GLY A 12 8.12 7.63 -7.74
N SER A 13 7.60 8.86 -7.80
CA SER A 13 7.08 9.57 -6.62
C SER A 13 5.79 8.94 -6.09
N ALA A 14 4.84 8.63 -6.98
CA ALA A 14 3.60 7.95 -6.62
C ALA A 14 3.86 6.58 -5.97
N ALA A 15 4.78 5.79 -6.53
CA ALA A 15 5.19 4.51 -5.95
C ALA A 15 5.77 4.64 -4.53
N ARG A 16 6.60 5.67 -4.28
CA ARG A 16 7.14 5.94 -2.94
C ARG A 16 6.05 6.33 -1.95
N SER A 17 5.11 7.18 -2.36
CA SER A 17 3.97 7.59 -1.53
C SER A 17 3.09 6.40 -1.17
N LEU A 18 2.80 5.51 -2.12
CA LEU A 18 2.05 4.28 -1.87
C LEU A 18 2.79 3.38 -0.87
N ARG A 19 4.09 3.12 -1.06
CA ARG A 19 4.88 2.33 -0.09
C ARG A 19 4.86 2.92 1.32
N ALA A 20 4.95 4.24 1.43
CA ALA A 20 4.88 4.92 2.72
C ALA A 20 3.50 4.74 3.39
N ALA A 21 2.40 4.90 2.64
CA ALA A 21 1.05 4.68 3.14
C ALA A 21 0.84 3.22 3.60
N VAL A 22 1.37 2.27 2.82
CA VAL A 22 1.25 0.83 3.05
C VAL A 22 2.05 0.34 4.25
N ALA A 23 3.17 1.00 4.58
CA ALA A 23 4.04 0.61 5.69
C ALA A 23 3.37 0.70 7.07
N HIS A 24 2.31 1.51 7.21
CA HIS A 24 1.60 1.69 8.48
C HIS A 24 0.47 0.67 8.70
N LEU A 25 -0.02 0.03 7.63
CA LEU A 25 -1.16 -0.90 7.70
C LEU A 25 -0.89 -2.14 8.58
N PRO A 26 0.30 -2.80 8.53
CA PRO A 26 0.59 -3.93 9.40
C PRO A 26 0.55 -3.59 10.90
N GLY A 27 1.01 -2.38 11.26
CA GLY A 27 0.95 -1.89 12.65
C GLY A 27 -0.48 -1.71 13.14
N ALA A 28 -1.32 -1.06 12.32
CA ALA A 28 -2.74 -0.91 12.61
C ALA A 28 -3.46 -2.28 12.78
N VAL A 29 -3.12 -3.27 11.94
CA VAL A 29 -3.65 -4.64 12.06
C VAL A 29 -3.23 -5.29 13.38
N ALA A 30 -1.97 -5.13 13.79
CA ALA A 30 -1.48 -5.67 15.06
C ALA A 30 -2.17 -5.02 16.28
N ASP A 31 -2.42 -3.72 16.22
CA ASP A 31 -3.16 -2.99 17.25
C ASP A 31 -4.61 -3.46 17.33
N PHE A 32 -5.28 -3.67 16.19
CA PHE A 32 -6.62 -4.24 16.17
C PHE A 32 -6.66 -5.65 16.77
N ARG A 33 -5.72 -6.52 16.42
CA ARG A 33 -5.61 -7.88 16.97
C ARG A 33 -5.38 -7.87 18.48
N THR A 34 -4.54 -6.97 18.97
CA THR A 34 -4.26 -6.80 20.40
C THR A 34 -5.50 -6.29 21.14
N GLY A 35 -6.23 -5.32 20.56
CA GLY A 35 -7.49 -4.83 21.11
C GLY A 35 -8.57 -5.91 21.22
N MET A 36 -8.70 -6.78 20.20
CA MET A 36 -9.60 -7.93 20.25
C MET A 36 -9.26 -8.89 21.39
N GLY A 37 -7.98 -9.22 21.60
CA GLY A 37 -7.58 -10.09 22.71
C GLY A 37 -7.92 -9.52 24.10
N LYS A 38 -7.89 -8.18 24.25
CA LYS A 38 -8.31 -7.50 25.48
C LYS A 38 -9.84 -7.54 25.66
N LEU A 39 -10.61 -7.37 24.59
CA LEU A 39 -12.07 -7.53 24.64
C LEU A 39 -12.47 -8.95 25.01
N ASP A 40 -11.68 -9.95 24.58
CA ASP A 40 -11.95 -11.33 24.92
C ASP A 40 -11.87 -11.58 26.43
N ALA A 41 -10.88 -10.94 27.08
CA ALA A 41 -10.71 -10.94 28.54
C ALA A 41 -11.80 -10.19 29.33
N PHE A 42 -12.59 -9.32 28.71
CA PHE A 42 -13.71 -8.60 29.35
C PHE A 42 -15.04 -9.37 29.34
N GLY A 43 -15.05 -10.61 28.81
CA GLY A 43 -16.25 -11.38 28.45
C GLY A 43 -17.18 -11.91 29.56
N HIS A 44 -17.19 -11.37 30.77
CA HIS A 44 -18.03 -11.88 31.87
C HIS A 44 -19.39 -11.20 32.04
N LEU A 45 -19.76 -10.22 31.20
CA LEU A 45 -21.04 -9.49 31.31
C LEU A 45 -22.00 -9.78 30.13
N PRO A 46 -23.23 -10.30 30.36
CA PRO A 46 -24.18 -10.69 29.31
C PRO A 46 -24.60 -9.53 28.38
N GLU A 47 -24.75 -8.32 28.93
CA GLU A 47 -25.11 -7.11 28.18
C GLU A 47 -23.97 -6.61 27.28
N ALA A 48 -22.72 -6.95 27.63
CA ALA A 48 -21.53 -6.65 26.84
C ALA A 48 -21.30 -7.65 25.70
N GLY A 49 -21.96 -8.82 25.70
CA GLY A 49 -21.71 -9.90 24.74
C GLY A 49 -22.04 -9.55 23.30
N LYS A 50 -23.18 -8.88 23.04
CA LYS A 50 -23.55 -8.43 21.69
C LYS A 50 -22.65 -7.31 21.18
N ALA A 51 -22.34 -6.32 22.02
CA ALA A 51 -21.45 -5.22 21.66
C ALA A 51 -20.02 -5.73 21.38
N LYS A 52 -19.51 -6.64 22.22
CA LYS A 52 -18.23 -7.33 22.03
C LYS A 52 -18.20 -8.06 20.69
N HIS A 53 -19.22 -8.87 20.38
CA HIS A 53 -19.29 -9.62 19.13
C HIS A 53 -19.26 -8.71 17.89
N THR A 54 -20.05 -7.63 17.90
CA THR A 54 -20.06 -6.66 16.81
C THR A 54 -18.70 -5.97 16.66
N VAL A 55 -18.06 -5.57 17.76
CA VAL A 55 -16.73 -4.94 17.72
C VAL A 55 -15.67 -5.90 17.20
N GLU A 56 -15.66 -7.16 17.65
CA GLU A 56 -14.75 -8.19 17.14
C GLU A 56 -14.94 -8.48 15.64
N GLN A 57 -16.19 -8.50 15.17
CA GLN A 57 -16.48 -8.69 13.75
C GLN A 57 -15.98 -7.51 12.92
N SER A 58 -16.26 -6.28 13.37
CA SER A 58 -15.79 -5.06 12.71
C SER A 58 -14.26 -4.97 12.69
N MET A 59 -13.59 -5.30 13.80
CA MET A 59 -12.12 -5.29 13.87
C MET A 59 -11.50 -6.36 12.97
N ARG A 60 -12.11 -7.55 12.85
CA ARG A 60 -11.69 -8.58 11.88
C ARG A 60 -11.83 -8.11 10.45
N GLN A 61 -12.95 -7.49 10.10
CA GLN A 61 -13.17 -6.94 8.77
C GLN A 61 -12.16 -5.84 8.45
N LEU A 62 -11.93 -4.89 9.37
CA LEU A 62 -10.94 -3.83 9.22
C LEU A 62 -9.53 -4.40 9.02
N ALA A 63 -9.16 -5.44 9.77
CA ALA A 63 -7.87 -6.10 9.60
C ALA A 63 -7.74 -6.76 8.21
N GLN A 64 -8.80 -7.41 7.72
CA GLN A 64 -8.82 -8.01 6.37
C GLN A 64 -8.74 -6.93 5.27
N PHE A 65 -9.48 -5.82 5.41
CA PHE A 65 -9.40 -4.70 4.48
C PHE A 65 -8.01 -4.07 4.46
N ALA A 66 -7.39 -3.87 5.63
CA ALA A 66 -6.05 -3.31 5.72
C ALA A 66 -4.98 -4.23 5.09
N ASP A 67 -5.11 -5.55 5.25
CA ASP A 67 -4.21 -6.54 4.64
C ASP A 67 -4.38 -6.62 3.11
N GLY A 68 -5.63 -6.55 2.64
CA GLY A 68 -5.97 -6.43 1.22
C GLY A 68 -5.39 -5.16 0.59
N LEU A 69 -5.60 -4.00 1.23
CA LEU A 69 -5.03 -2.72 0.80
C LEU A 69 -3.51 -2.73 0.82
N HIS A 70 -2.88 -3.38 1.82
CA HIS A 70 -1.43 -3.51 1.88
C HIS A 70 -0.88 -4.26 0.65
N THR A 71 -1.55 -5.35 0.26
CA THR A 71 -1.19 -6.15 -0.90
C THR A 71 -1.41 -5.36 -2.19
N GLU A 72 -2.62 -4.84 -2.41
CA GLU A 72 -2.99 -4.12 -3.64
C GLU A 72 -2.10 -2.90 -3.88
N TRP A 73 -1.91 -2.04 -2.88
CA TRP A 73 -1.07 -0.85 -3.02
C TRP A 73 0.43 -1.20 -3.10
N GLY A 74 0.85 -2.33 -2.50
CA GLY A 74 2.20 -2.88 -2.67
C GLY A 74 2.47 -3.31 -4.11
N ASP A 75 1.51 -4.01 -4.73
CA ASP A 75 1.54 -4.43 -6.12
C ASP A 75 1.52 -3.21 -7.06
N GLU A 76 0.66 -2.23 -6.79
CA GLU A 76 0.57 -1.01 -7.59
C GLU A 76 1.85 -0.17 -7.52
N ALA A 77 2.46 -0.04 -6.35
CA ALA A 77 3.77 0.62 -6.21
C ALA A 77 4.88 -0.11 -6.99
N THR A 78 4.81 -1.44 -7.05
CA THR A 78 5.76 -2.28 -7.82
C THR A 78 5.55 -2.11 -9.32
N ALA A 79 4.29 -2.09 -9.78
CA ALA A 79 3.93 -1.83 -11.17
C ALA A 79 4.41 -0.44 -11.61
N LEU A 80 4.10 0.61 -10.85
CA LEU A 80 4.55 1.98 -11.14
C LEU A 80 6.07 2.11 -11.22
N THR A 81 6.80 1.43 -10.32
CA THR A 81 8.28 1.40 -10.37
C THR A 81 8.76 0.74 -11.67
N THR A 82 8.15 -0.38 -12.05
CA THR A 82 8.52 -1.12 -13.26
C THR A 82 8.26 -0.29 -14.52
N ILE A 83 7.10 0.37 -14.61
CA ILE A 83 6.75 1.25 -15.73
C ILE A 83 7.74 2.42 -15.82
N ALA A 84 8.04 3.07 -14.68
CA ALA A 84 9.02 4.15 -14.64
C ALA A 84 10.40 3.71 -15.15
N ASP A 85 10.86 2.51 -14.77
CA ASP A 85 12.13 1.96 -15.25
C ASP A 85 12.13 1.68 -16.76
N VAL A 86 11.01 1.16 -17.30
CA VAL A 86 10.86 0.96 -18.75
C VAL A 86 10.91 2.30 -19.49
N LEU A 87 10.15 3.30 -19.04
CA LEU A 87 10.12 4.63 -19.66
C LEU A 87 11.51 5.30 -19.62
N ARG A 88 12.24 5.14 -18.51
CA ARG A 88 13.62 5.63 -18.39
C ARG A 88 14.54 4.98 -19.42
N ARG A 89 14.48 3.65 -19.60
CA ARG A 89 15.27 2.94 -20.62
C ARG A 89 14.93 3.39 -22.04
N VAL A 90 13.65 3.65 -22.31
CA VAL A 90 13.22 4.21 -23.61
C VAL A 90 13.80 5.61 -23.83
N ASP A 91 13.77 6.51 -22.83
CA ASP A 91 14.38 7.84 -22.95
C ASP A 91 15.90 7.75 -23.19
N GLU A 92 16.59 6.82 -22.52
CA GLU A 92 18.03 6.56 -22.71
C GLU A 92 18.36 6.07 -24.13
N LEU A 93 17.58 5.14 -24.68
CA LEU A 93 17.75 4.64 -26.04
C LEU A 93 17.52 5.75 -27.09
N LEU A 94 16.43 6.51 -26.93
CA LEU A 94 16.11 7.63 -27.82
C LEU A 94 17.19 8.72 -27.77
N ALA A 95 17.73 9.01 -26.60
CA ALA A 95 18.83 9.95 -26.43
C ALA A 95 20.15 9.45 -27.03
N GLY A 96 20.42 8.14 -26.94
CA GLY A 96 21.57 7.50 -27.57
C GLY A 96 21.51 7.54 -29.10
N GLU A 97 20.35 7.20 -29.68
CA GLU A 97 20.15 7.30 -31.14
C GLU A 97 20.29 8.73 -31.66
N ALA A 98 19.76 9.72 -30.94
CA ALA A 98 19.88 11.12 -31.33
C ALA A 98 21.34 11.61 -31.36
N ARG A 99 22.21 11.10 -30.46
CA ARG A 99 23.65 11.42 -30.47
C ARG A 99 24.43 10.68 -31.54
N GLY A 100 24.02 9.47 -31.90
CA GLY A 100 24.68 8.67 -32.95
C GLY A 100 24.38 9.13 -34.37
N ARG A 101 23.33 9.94 -34.57
CA ARG A 101 22.96 10.54 -35.87
C ARG A 101 23.44 11.99 -36.04
N GLY A 102 24.16 12.56 -35.06
CA GLY A 102 24.67 13.93 -35.06
C GLY A 102 26.16 14.02 -35.37
#